data_AF-A0A382HZP1-F1
#
_entry.id   AF-A0A382HZP1-F1
#
_cell.length_a   1.000
_cell.length_b   1.000
_cell.length_c   1.000
_cell.angle_alpha   90.00
_cell.angle_beta   90.00
_cell.angle_gamma   90.00
#
_symmetry.space_group_name_H-M   'P 1'
#
loop_
_entity.id
_entity.type
_entity.pdbx_description
1 polymer ?
#
loop_
_entity_poly.entity_id
_entity_poly.type
_entity_poly.pdbx_seq_one_letter_code
_entity_poly.pdbx_strand_id
1 'polypeptide(L)'
;MKDNPGDIYLIAEIGINHNGDLGIAKRLIDASYACGWDCVKFQKRNPEVCVPEGQKLIRRNTPWGEMTYIEYKHKVEFQENEYNEIDRYCKDKPILWTASVWDLDSLEFMTDYEVPFLKIPSAHLTNISLIEECVKTQIPILISTGMSDRKMIDDAVDILEKGAASYAILHCNSTYPAPHQDLNLNVILEMKNRYD
;
A
#
# COMPACT_ATOMS: atom_id res chain seq x y z
N MET A 1 1.03 7.07 -15.43
CA MET A 1 -0.42 6.75 -15.43
C MET A 1 -0.88 6.67 -16.88
N LYS A 2 -2.00 5.99 -17.17
CA LYS A 2 -2.44 5.77 -18.56
C LYS A 2 -2.77 7.09 -19.25
N ASP A 3 -2.50 7.13 -20.55
CA ASP A 3 -2.62 8.34 -21.38
C ASP A 3 -4.09 8.71 -21.69
N ASN A 4 -5.01 7.74 -21.65
CA ASN A 4 -6.42 7.96 -21.95
C ASN A 4 -7.26 8.09 -20.67
N PRO A 5 -8.02 9.19 -20.52
CA PRO A 5 -9.03 9.31 -19.48
C PRO A 5 -10.06 8.17 -19.57
N GLY A 6 -10.20 7.40 -18.50
CA GLY A 6 -11.16 6.29 -18.41
C GLY A 6 -10.55 4.89 -18.50
N ASP A 7 -9.28 4.75 -18.84
CA ASP A 7 -8.61 3.45 -18.78
C ASP A 7 -8.43 3.00 -17.33
N ILE A 8 -8.78 1.74 -17.06
CA ILE A 8 -8.63 1.13 -15.73
C ILE A 8 -7.14 0.92 -15.45
N TYR A 9 -6.65 1.44 -14.32
CA TYR A 9 -5.30 1.21 -13.84
C TYR A 9 -5.27 0.02 -12.87
N LEU A 10 -4.52 -1.03 -13.19
CA LEU A 10 -4.46 -2.29 -12.46
C LEU A 10 -3.22 -2.35 -11.57
N ILE A 11 -3.41 -2.58 -10.27
CA ILE A 11 -2.32 -2.69 -9.28
C ILE A 11 -2.27 -4.11 -8.69
N ALA A 12 -1.19 -4.85 -8.98
CA ALA A 12 -0.97 -6.18 -8.44
C ALA A 12 -0.40 -6.07 -7.01
N GLU A 13 -1.23 -6.34 -6.00
CA GLU A 13 -0.80 -6.36 -4.60
C GLU A 13 0.08 -7.59 -4.33
N ILE A 14 1.40 -7.40 -4.40
CA ILE A 14 2.38 -8.39 -3.92
C ILE A 14 2.35 -8.41 -2.38
N GLY A 15 2.22 -7.24 -1.76
CA GLY A 15 2.11 -7.11 -0.31
C GLY A 15 3.30 -7.77 0.40
N ILE A 16 3.04 -8.81 1.20
CA ILE A 16 4.05 -9.63 1.88
C ILE A 16 4.12 -11.06 1.34
N ASN A 17 3.48 -11.35 0.20
CA ASN A 17 3.39 -12.71 -0.38
C ASN A 17 4.75 -13.26 -0.85
N HIS A 18 5.78 -12.41 -0.91
CA HIS A 18 7.16 -12.79 -1.16
C HIS A 18 7.81 -13.52 0.02
N ASN A 19 7.21 -13.49 1.22
CA ASN A 19 7.74 -14.19 2.41
C ASN A 19 9.22 -13.84 2.71
N GLY A 20 9.63 -12.59 2.49
CA GLY A 20 11.04 -12.19 2.68
C GLY A 20 12.03 -12.81 1.67
N ASP A 21 11.56 -13.41 0.58
CA ASP A 21 12.39 -14.01 -0.47
C ASP A 21 12.32 -13.20 -1.77
N LEU A 22 13.46 -12.64 -2.18
CA LEU A 22 13.57 -11.81 -3.37
C LEU A 22 13.34 -12.60 -4.67
N GLY A 23 13.64 -13.89 -4.68
CA GLY A 23 13.33 -14.78 -5.79
C GLY A 23 11.83 -14.99 -5.97
N ILE A 24 11.06 -15.11 -4.87
CA ILE A 24 9.59 -15.13 -4.91
C ILE A 24 9.07 -13.78 -5.40
N ALA A 25 9.59 -12.66 -4.88
CA ALA A 25 9.19 -11.32 -5.31
C ALA A 25 9.35 -11.13 -6.83
N LYS A 26 10.51 -11.50 -7.40
CA LYS A 26 10.77 -11.44 -8.85
C LYS A 26 9.79 -12.29 -9.65
N ARG A 27 9.44 -13.50 -9.20
CA ARG A 27 8.43 -14.34 -9.87
C ARG A 27 7.03 -13.73 -9.82
N LEU A 28 6.66 -13.04 -8.74
CA LEU A 28 5.40 -12.31 -8.64
C LEU A 28 5.36 -11.09 -9.57
N ILE A 29 6.50 -10.38 -9.70
CA ILE A 29 6.66 -9.30 -10.69
C ILE A 29 6.51 -9.86 -12.10
N ASP A 30 7.18 -10.96 -12.42
CA ASP A 30 7.12 -11.61 -13.73
C ASP A 30 5.69 -12.00 -14.11
N ALA A 31 4.96 -12.61 -13.17
CA ALA A 31 3.57 -12.98 -13.37
C ALA A 31 2.66 -11.76 -13.60
N SER A 32 2.88 -10.68 -12.84
CA SER A 32 2.12 -9.43 -12.99
C SER A 32 2.38 -8.79 -14.34
N TYR A 33 3.64 -8.71 -14.76
CA TYR A 33 4.01 -8.18 -16.08
C TYR A 33 3.42 -9.02 -17.22
N ALA A 34 3.54 -10.34 -17.14
CA ALA A 34 3.00 -11.25 -18.16
C ALA A 34 1.46 -11.15 -18.31
N CYS A 35 0.76 -10.79 -17.23
CA CYS A 35 -0.69 -10.58 -17.21
C CYS A 35 -1.11 -9.15 -17.60
N GLY A 36 -0.17 -8.25 -17.91
CA GLY A 36 -0.47 -6.88 -18.32
C GLY A 36 -0.93 -5.96 -17.19
N TRP A 37 -0.49 -6.20 -15.95
CA TRP A 37 -0.71 -5.26 -14.84
C TRP A 37 0.12 -4.00 -15.03
N ASP A 38 -0.43 -2.85 -14.64
CA ASP A 38 0.22 -1.55 -14.82
C ASP A 38 1.29 -1.29 -13.75
N CYS A 39 1.06 -1.82 -12.53
CA CYS A 39 1.93 -1.61 -11.39
C CYS A 39 1.92 -2.82 -10.46
N VAL A 40 3.06 -3.14 -9.86
CA VAL A 40 3.13 -4.02 -8.68
C VAL A 40 3.20 -3.18 -7.41
N LYS A 41 2.63 -3.67 -6.31
CA LYS A 41 2.64 -2.95 -5.03
C LYS A 41 3.09 -3.82 -3.88
N PHE A 42 4.03 -3.30 -3.11
CA PHE A 42 4.58 -3.88 -1.89
C PHE A 42 4.03 -3.18 -0.63
N GLN A 43 4.56 -3.54 0.52
CA GLN A 43 4.31 -2.82 1.78
C GLN A 43 5.65 -2.55 2.45
N LYS A 44 5.90 -1.28 2.80
CA LYS A 44 7.06 -0.87 3.58
C LYS A 44 6.61 -0.46 4.97
N ARG A 45 7.29 -0.97 5.99
CA ARG A 45 7.03 -0.59 7.38
C ARG A 45 8.32 -0.66 8.21
N ASN A 46 8.35 0.09 9.30
CA ASN A 46 9.23 -0.18 10.42
C ASN A 46 8.51 -1.13 11.41
N PRO A 47 8.93 -2.40 11.56
CA PRO A 47 8.31 -3.33 12.50
C PRO A 47 8.29 -2.82 13.96
N GLU A 48 9.29 -2.03 14.37
CA GLU A 48 9.35 -1.50 15.74
C GLU A 48 8.28 -0.46 16.02
N VAL A 49 7.84 0.27 14.99
CA VAL A 49 6.79 1.29 15.06
C VAL A 49 5.41 0.66 14.86
N CYS A 50 5.28 -0.18 13.84
CA CYS A 50 3.97 -0.70 13.43
C CYS A 50 3.46 -1.87 14.27
N VAL A 51 4.31 -2.56 15.03
CA VAL A 51 3.88 -3.64 15.91
C VAL A 51 3.65 -3.09 17.32
N PRO A 52 2.40 -3.06 17.82
CA PRO A 52 2.13 -2.60 19.19
C PRO A 52 2.94 -3.40 20.21
N GLU A 53 3.46 -2.75 21.24
CA GLU A 53 4.35 -3.38 22.23
C GLU A 53 3.73 -4.64 22.86
N GLY A 54 2.45 -4.58 23.23
CA GLY A 54 1.70 -5.73 23.77
C GLY A 54 1.46 -6.87 22.77
N GLN A 55 1.74 -6.67 21.48
CA GLN A 55 1.62 -7.68 20.43
C GLN A 55 2.98 -8.29 20.05
N LYS A 56 4.10 -7.60 20.31
CA LYS A 56 5.44 -8.00 19.80
C LYS A 56 5.79 -9.44 20.15
N LEU A 57 5.62 -9.81 21.42
CA LEU A 57 6.00 -11.13 21.96
C LEU A 57 4.92 -12.22 21.78
N ILE A 58 3.74 -11.88 21.24
CA ILE A 58 2.70 -12.89 20.99
C ILE A 58 3.18 -13.81 19.88
N ARG A 59 3.21 -15.11 20.16
CA ARG A 59 3.65 -16.14 19.21
C ARG A 59 2.61 -16.36 18.11
N ARG A 60 3.11 -16.57 16.90
CA ARG A 60 2.32 -16.83 15.68
C ARG A 60 2.87 -18.07 14.99
N ASN A 61 1.98 -18.88 14.44
CA ASN A 61 2.35 -19.94 13.50
C ASN A 61 2.68 -19.29 12.16
N THR A 62 3.91 -19.48 11.69
CA THR A 62 4.39 -18.94 10.41
C THR A 62 4.84 -20.09 9.49
N PRO A 63 5.08 -19.84 8.19
CA PRO A 63 5.66 -20.84 7.30
C PRO A 63 7.02 -21.41 7.75
N TRP A 64 7.71 -20.74 8.69
CA TRP A 64 9.00 -21.16 9.22
C TRP A 64 8.92 -21.69 10.66
N GLY A 65 7.73 -22.04 11.12
CA GLY A 65 7.48 -22.46 12.49
C GLY A 65 6.96 -21.34 13.39
N GLU A 66 6.87 -21.64 14.68
CA GLU A 66 6.40 -20.68 15.67
C GLU A 66 7.49 -19.65 15.99
N MET A 67 7.15 -18.36 15.93
CA MET A 67 8.02 -17.25 16.34
C MET A 67 7.16 -16.12 16.91
N THR A 68 7.79 -15.15 17.57
CA THR A 68 7.09 -13.94 18.03
C THR A 68 6.61 -13.10 16.85
N TYR A 69 5.58 -12.28 17.08
CA TYR A 69 5.02 -11.47 16.00
C TYR A 69 6.02 -10.46 15.45
N ILE A 70 6.89 -9.90 16.31
CA ILE A 70 7.95 -8.98 15.88
C ILE A 70 9.02 -9.69 15.03
N GLU A 71 9.44 -10.90 15.40
CA GLU A 71 10.37 -11.71 14.59
C GLU A 71 9.78 -12.03 13.22
N TYR A 72 8.49 -12.38 13.17
CA TYR A 72 7.80 -12.62 11.91
C TYR A 72 7.81 -11.37 11.02
N LYS A 73 7.53 -10.19 11.59
CA LYS A 73 7.52 -8.93 10.84
C LYS A 73 8.89 -8.57 10.31
N HIS A 74 9.95 -8.68 11.11
CA HIS A 74 11.33 -8.49 10.65
C HIS A 74 11.69 -9.47 9.53
N LYS A 75 11.28 -10.73 9.64
CA LYS A 75 11.61 -11.76 8.66
C LYS A 75 11.00 -11.51 7.28
N VAL A 76 9.82 -10.88 7.21
CA VAL A 76 9.16 -10.57 5.92
C VAL A 76 9.48 -9.18 5.40
N GLU A 77 10.02 -8.29 6.22
CA GLU A 77 10.24 -6.89 5.86
C GLU A 77 11.54 -6.71 5.08
N PHE A 78 11.40 -6.43 3.78
CA PHE A 78 12.51 -6.08 2.92
C PHE A 78 13.20 -4.78 3.34
N GLN A 79 14.51 -4.75 3.16
CA GLN A 79 15.37 -3.60 3.43
C GLN A 79 15.81 -2.96 2.11
N GLU A 80 16.67 -1.96 2.21
CA GLU A 80 17.16 -1.17 1.09
C GLU A 80 17.72 -2.03 -0.05
N ASN A 81 18.53 -3.05 0.25
CA ASN A 81 19.12 -3.91 -0.77
C ASN A 81 18.07 -4.66 -1.62
N GLU A 82 17.02 -5.17 -1.00
CA GLU A 82 15.96 -5.87 -1.71
C GLU A 82 15.11 -4.90 -2.55
N TYR A 83 14.79 -3.72 -2.01
CA TYR A 83 14.03 -2.69 -2.76
C TYR A 83 14.84 -2.07 -3.91
N ASN A 84 16.14 -1.87 -3.74
CA ASN A 84 17.04 -1.46 -4.83
C ASN A 84 17.02 -2.49 -5.98
N GLU A 85 17.02 -3.78 -5.64
CA GLU A 85 16.92 -4.83 -6.65
C GLU A 85 15.53 -4.92 -7.27
N ILE A 86 14.46 -4.69 -6.51
CA ILE A 86 13.08 -4.59 -7.03
C ILE A 86 12.97 -3.43 -8.02
N ASP A 87 13.48 -2.25 -7.65
CA ASP A 87 13.46 -1.06 -8.50
C ASP A 87 14.18 -1.29 -9.82
N ARG A 88 15.40 -1.84 -9.75
CA ARG A 88 16.17 -2.24 -10.94
C ARG A 88 15.42 -3.26 -11.79
N TYR A 89 14.84 -4.29 -11.17
CA TYR A 89 14.16 -5.38 -11.87
C TYR A 89 12.87 -4.92 -12.57
N CYS A 90 12.12 -4.02 -11.94
CA CYS A 90 10.92 -3.40 -12.50
C CYS A 90 11.24 -2.51 -13.71
N LYS A 91 12.36 -1.76 -13.66
CA LYS A 91 12.89 -0.98 -14.80
C LYS A 91 13.32 -1.88 -15.97
N ASP A 92 13.95 -3.02 -15.70
CA ASP A 92 14.33 -4.01 -16.72
C ASP A 92 13.10 -4.66 -17.41
N LYS A 93 11.97 -4.79 -16.68
CA LYS A 93 10.72 -5.44 -17.13
C LYS A 93 9.59 -4.46 -17.44
N PRO A 94 9.94 -3.27 -17.93
CA PRO A 94 9.18 -2.00 -17.82
C PRO A 94 7.78 -2.12 -17.16
N ILE A 95 7.74 -2.40 -15.85
CA ILE A 95 6.52 -2.39 -15.03
C ILE A 95 6.75 -1.43 -13.86
N LEU A 96 5.74 -0.62 -13.53
CA LEU A 96 5.86 0.31 -12.41
C LEU A 96 5.78 -0.44 -11.08
N TRP A 97 6.39 0.12 -10.05
CA TRP A 97 6.26 -0.40 -8.69
C TRP A 97 6.04 0.71 -7.67
N THR A 98 5.44 0.36 -6.54
CA THR A 98 5.24 1.25 -5.39
C THR A 98 5.08 0.42 -4.11
N ALA A 99 4.90 1.06 -2.96
CA ALA A 99 4.56 0.43 -1.71
C ALA A 99 3.48 1.19 -0.93
N SER A 100 2.76 0.47 -0.08
CA SER A 100 2.04 1.09 1.02
C SER A 100 3.01 1.56 2.09
N VAL A 101 2.89 2.82 2.50
CA VAL A 101 3.60 3.39 3.66
C VAL A 101 2.76 3.18 4.92
N TRP A 102 3.36 2.63 5.97
CA TRP A 102 2.69 2.29 7.23
C TRP A 102 3.12 3.20 8.40
N ASP A 103 4.17 3.97 8.22
CA ASP A 103 4.77 4.85 9.21
C ASP A 103 5.66 5.90 8.54
N LEU A 104 6.16 6.88 9.30
CA LEU A 104 6.99 7.95 8.75
C LEU A 104 8.34 7.45 8.22
N ASP A 105 8.93 6.41 8.81
CA ASP A 105 10.18 5.84 8.34
C ASP A 105 9.98 5.18 6.97
N SER A 106 8.84 4.51 6.78
CA SER A 106 8.46 3.94 5.48
C SER A 106 8.15 5.01 4.44
N LEU A 107 7.65 6.19 4.84
CA LEU A 107 7.46 7.32 3.94
C LEU A 107 8.81 7.88 3.50
N GLU A 108 9.69 8.19 4.45
CA GLU A 108 11.06 8.66 4.18
C GLU A 108 11.78 7.70 3.22
N PHE A 109 11.74 6.40 3.52
CA PHE A 109 12.30 5.36 2.66
C PHE A 109 11.77 5.41 1.22
N MET A 110 10.45 5.60 1.05
CA MET A 110 9.86 5.63 -0.29
C MET A 110 10.20 6.89 -1.08
N THR A 111 10.62 7.98 -0.43
CA THR A 111 11.02 9.22 -1.12
C THR A 111 12.37 9.12 -1.82
N ASP A 112 13.16 8.08 -1.53
CA ASP A 112 14.40 7.78 -2.25
C ASP A 112 14.17 7.14 -3.64
N TYR A 113 12.93 6.76 -3.95
CA TYR A 113 12.56 6.08 -5.19
C TYR A 113 11.58 6.90 -6.03
N GLU A 114 11.72 6.81 -7.35
CA GLU A 114 10.79 7.42 -8.31
C GLU A 114 9.56 6.53 -8.50
N VAL A 115 8.62 6.59 -7.55
CA VAL A 115 7.37 5.82 -7.58
C VAL A 115 6.21 6.62 -8.17
N PRO A 116 5.26 5.98 -8.88
CA PRO A 116 4.16 6.70 -9.55
C PRO A 116 3.14 7.30 -8.57
N PHE A 117 3.07 6.77 -7.35
CA PHE A 117 2.21 7.23 -6.27
C PHE A 117 2.67 6.60 -4.94
N LEU A 118 2.30 7.22 -3.82
CA LEU A 118 2.31 6.62 -2.49
C LEU A 118 0.97 5.98 -2.18
N LYS A 119 0.97 4.84 -1.49
CA LYS A 119 -0.27 4.20 -1.03
C LYS A 119 -0.42 4.34 0.49
N ILE A 120 -1.53 4.91 0.94
CA ILE A 120 -1.91 4.91 2.36
C ILE A 120 -2.95 3.80 2.59
N PRO A 121 -2.67 2.76 3.40
CA PRO A 121 -3.61 1.65 3.62
C PRO A 121 -4.79 2.09 4.49
N SER A 122 -5.91 1.37 4.45
CA SER A 122 -7.13 1.78 5.18
C SER A 122 -6.92 1.90 6.70
N ALA A 123 -6.02 1.09 7.27
CA ALA A 123 -5.64 1.18 8.68
C ALA A 123 -5.02 2.53 9.09
N HIS A 124 -4.60 3.34 8.12
CA HIS A 124 -4.00 4.66 8.32
C HIS A 124 -4.84 5.81 7.73
N LEU A 125 -6.10 5.58 7.34
CA LEU A 125 -6.99 6.66 6.89
C LEU A 125 -7.13 7.77 7.95
N THR A 126 -7.17 7.41 9.22
CA THR A 126 -7.30 8.37 10.34
C THR A 126 -5.95 8.84 10.88
N ASN A 127 -4.83 8.43 10.27
CA ASN A 127 -3.50 8.88 10.67
C ASN A 127 -3.18 10.22 10.00
N ILE A 128 -3.77 11.29 10.55
CA ILE A 128 -3.68 12.66 10.02
C ILE A 128 -2.24 13.08 9.78
N SER A 129 -1.35 12.83 10.75
CA SER A 129 0.07 13.19 10.64
C SER A 129 0.76 12.48 9.48
N LEU A 130 0.50 11.19 9.27
CA LEU A 130 1.06 10.48 8.11
C LEU A 130 0.52 11.03 6.79
N ILE A 131 -0.77 11.36 6.71
CA ILE A 131 -1.37 11.94 5.50
C ILE A 131 -0.74 13.30 5.19
N GLU A 132 -0.60 14.17 6.19
CA GLU A 132 0.03 15.49 6.04
C GLU A 132 1.49 15.38 5.58
N GLU A 133 2.28 14.45 6.12
CA GLU A 133 3.65 14.23 5.64
C GLU A 133 3.68 13.66 4.21
N CYS A 134 2.78 12.73 3.86
CA CYS A 134 2.67 12.24 2.47
C CYS A 134 2.37 13.38 1.50
N VAL A 135 1.46 14.29 1.87
CA VAL A 135 1.09 15.46 1.06
C VAL A 135 2.30 16.34 0.75
N LYS A 136 3.21 16.55 1.71
CA LYS A 136 4.41 17.38 1.51
C LYS A 136 5.37 16.83 0.46
N THR A 137 5.36 15.52 0.20
CA THR A 137 6.23 14.90 -0.81
C THR A 137 5.88 15.30 -2.24
N GLN A 138 4.65 15.76 -2.48
CA GLN A 138 4.10 16.05 -3.81
C GLN A 138 4.08 14.85 -4.77
N ILE A 139 4.30 13.63 -4.25
CA ILE A 139 4.06 12.38 -4.96
C ILE A 139 2.54 12.11 -4.92
N PRO A 140 1.89 11.66 -6.03
CA PRO A 140 0.46 11.35 -6.02
C PRO A 140 0.08 10.35 -4.92
N ILE A 141 -1.13 10.47 -4.34
CA ILE A 141 -1.53 9.65 -3.17
C ILE A 141 -2.75 8.78 -3.49
N LEU A 142 -2.64 7.47 -3.29
CA LEU A 142 -3.78 6.55 -3.30
C LEU A 142 -4.12 6.13 -1.86
N ILE A 143 -5.31 6.49 -1.38
CA ILE A 143 -5.76 6.16 -0.02
C ILE A 143 -6.95 5.20 -0.04
N SER A 144 -6.98 4.20 0.84
CA SER A 144 -8.10 3.25 0.93
C SER A 144 -8.97 3.57 2.13
N THR A 145 -10.27 3.27 2.03
CA THR A 145 -11.29 3.75 2.98
C THR A 145 -12.00 2.63 3.76
N GLY A 146 -11.42 1.43 3.79
CA GLY A 146 -12.01 0.31 4.53
C GLY A 146 -11.91 0.49 6.05
N MET A 147 -12.89 -0.01 6.81
CA MET A 147 -13.00 0.18 8.28
C MET A 147 -13.24 1.65 8.69
N SER A 148 -13.83 2.46 7.82
CA SER A 148 -13.99 3.89 8.04
C SER A 148 -15.43 4.31 7.79
N ASP A 149 -15.90 5.26 8.59
CA ASP A 149 -17.16 5.95 8.34
C ASP A 149 -16.96 7.16 7.42
N ARG A 150 -18.07 7.78 7.02
CA ARG A 150 -18.03 8.93 6.11
C ARG A 150 -17.25 10.10 6.67
N LYS A 151 -17.35 10.38 7.98
CA LYS A 151 -16.65 11.51 8.59
C LYS A 151 -15.14 11.30 8.54
N MET A 152 -14.67 10.09 8.82
CA MET A 152 -13.25 9.76 8.72
C MET A 152 -12.71 9.92 7.30
N ILE A 153 -13.52 9.60 6.28
CA ILE A 153 -13.15 9.80 4.88
C ILE A 153 -13.12 11.29 4.53
N ASP A 154 -14.14 12.05 4.95
CA ASP A 154 -14.18 13.51 4.76
C ASP A 154 -12.95 14.19 5.36
N ASP A 155 -12.59 13.86 6.61
CA ASP A 155 -11.43 14.45 7.28
C ASP A 155 -10.12 14.16 6.50
N ALA A 156 -9.98 12.97 5.90
CA ALA A 156 -8.81 12.62 5.10
C ALA A 156 -8.79 13.32 3.73
N VAL A 157 -9.93 13.39 3.05
CA VAL A 157 -10.03 14.08 1.75
C VAL A 157 -9.80 15.58 1.90
N ASP A 158 -10.31 16.20 2.98
CA ASP A 158 -10.07 17.62 3.30
C ASP A 158 -8.58 17.98 3.37
N ILE A 159 -7.73 17.04 3.80
CA ILE A 159 -6.27 17.24 3.86
C ILE A 159 -5.66 17.09 2.47
N LEU A 160 -6.10 16.07 1.71
CA LEU A 160 -5.63 15.81 0.36
C LEU A 160 -5.98 16.96 -0.59
N GLU A 161 -7.21 17.46 -0.57
CA GLU A 161 -7.65 18.60 -1.41
C GLU A 161 -6.85 19.87 -1.15
N LYS A 162 -6.39 20.08 0.09
CA LYS A 162 -5.65 21.29 0.48
C LYS A 162 -4.19 21.29 0.05
N GLY A 163 -3.59 20.14 -0.28
CA GLY A 163 -2.14 20.13 -0.54
C GLY A 163 -1.59 18.97 -1.38
N ALA A 164 -2.34 17.90 -1.62
CA ALA A 164 -1.85 16.81 -2.46
C ALA A 164 -1.71 17.29 -3.91
N ALA A 165 -0.61 16.91 -4.57
CA ALA A 165 -0.43 17.19 -6.00
C ALA A 165 -1.51 16.50 -6.86
N SER A 166 -1.87 15.27 -6.47
CA SER A 166 -2.98 14.49 -7.01
C SER A 166 -3.32 13.38 -6.02
N TYR A 167 -4.58 12.95 -5.96
CA TYR A 167 -4.98 11.83 -5.14
C TYR A 167 -6.08 10.99 -5.77
N ALA A 168 -6.23 9.77 -5.27
CA ALA A 168 -7.39 8.92 -5.52
C ALA A 168 -7.81 8.21 -4.23
N ILE A 169 -9.11 8.10 -4.03
CA ILE A 169 -9.70 7.35 -2.93
C ILE A 169 -10.20 5.99 -3.43
N LEU A 170 -10.00 4.96 -2.63
CA LEU A 170 -10.32 3.59 -3.00
C LEU A 170 -11.31 2.99 -1.99
N HIS A 171 -12.51 2.73 -2.46
CA HIS A 171 -13.46 1.87 -1.75
C HIS A 171 -12.83 0.50 -1.47
N CYS A 172 -12.99 -0.01 -0.25
CA CYS A 172 -12.38 -1.25 0.18
C CYS A 172 -13.18 -1.89 1.32
N ASN A 173 -13.28 -3.22 1.30
CA ASN A 173 -13.69 -4.02 2.46
C ASN A 173 -12.45 -4.73 3.02
N SER A 174 -12.14 -4.51 4.30
CA SER A 174 -10.93 -5.01 4.96
C SER A 174 -11.05 -6.43 5.53
N THR A 175 -11.94 -7.26 4.96
CA THR A 175 -12.11 -8.68 5.34
C THR A 175 -11.40 -9.57 4.33
N TYR A 176 -10.72 -10.63 4.80
CA TYR A 176 -9.87 -11.48 3.96
C TYR A 176 -10.26 -12.97 4.11
N PRO A 177 -10.99 -13.57 3.15
CA PRO A 177 -11.64 -12.94 1.99
C PRO A 177 -12.93 -12.18 2.37
N ALA A 178 -13.28 -11.16 1.59
CA ALA A 178 -14.51 -10.40 1.79
C ALA A 178 -15.75 -11.17 1.28
N PRO A 179 -16.81 -11.35 2.10
CA PRO A 179 -18.06 -11.92 1.63
C PRO A 179 -18.70 -11.04 0.56
N HIS A 180 -19.32 -11.65 -0.45
CA HIS A 180 -19.91 -10.92 -1.58
C HIS A 180 -20.96 -9.89 -1.14
N GLN A 181 -21.76 -10.24 -0.14
CA GLN A 181 -22.79 -9.37 0.43
C GLN A 181 -22.22 -8.12 1.12
N ASP A 182 -20.94 -8.13 1.50
CA ASP A 182 -20.27 -7.05 2.21
C ASP A 182 -19.43 -6.16 1.27
N LEU A 183 -19.39 -6.46 -0.05
CA LEU A 183 -18.58 -5.71 -1.01
C LEU A 183 -19.07 -4.27 -1.21
N ASN A 184 -20.37 -4.00 -1.08
CA ASN A 184 -20.95 -2.65 -1.09
C ASN A 184 -20.47 -1.75 -2.25
N LEU A 185 -20.43 -2.27 -3.49
CA LEU A 185 -19.84 -1.55 -4.64
C LEU A 185 -20.51 -0.20 -4.97
N ASN A 186 -21.76 0.03 -4.53
CA ASN A 186 -22.43 1.32 -4.68
C ASN A 186 -21.69 2.48 -4.00
N VAL A 187 -20.84 2.19 -3.02
CA VAL A 187 -20.00 3.19 -2.34
C VAL A 187 -19.04 3.88 -3.32
N ILE A 188 -18.61 3.19 -4.39
CA ILE A 188 -17.78 3.80 -5.44
C ILE A 188 -18.51 4.98 -6.11
N LEU A 189 -19.80 4.80 -6.41
CA LEU A 189 -20.61 5.86 -7.01
C LEU A 189 -20.90 7.00 -6.03
N GLU A 190 -21.13 6.66 -4.76
CA GLU A 190 -21.31 7.65 -3.70
C GLU A 190 -20.07 8.52 -3.53
N MET A 191 -18.89 7.90 -3.43
CA MET A 191 -17.61 8.60 -3.31
C MET A 191 -17.35 9.50 -4.52
N LYS A 192 -17.58 8.99 -5.74
CA LYS A 192 -17.46 9.80 -6.96
C LYS A 192 -18.34 11.04 -6.89
N ASN A 193 -19.63 10.91 -6.57
CA ASN A 193 -20.53 12.06 -6.49
C ASN A 193 -20.19 13.07 -5.39
N ARG A 194 -19.39 12.66 -4.39
CA ARG A 194 -19.05 13.48 -3.23
C ARG A 194 -17.75 14.26 -3.42
N TYR A 195 -16.78 13.69 -4.14
CA TYR A 195 -15.40 14.19 -4.20
C TYR A 195 -14.87 14.46 -5.63
N ASP A 196 -15.61 14.09 -6.69
CA ASP A 196 -15.34 14.51 -8.09
C ASP A 196 -16.37 15.56 -8.55
#